data_AF-A0A6F8V2U0-F1
#
_entry.id   AF-A0A6F8V2U0-F1
#
_cell.length_a   1.000
_cell.length_b   1.000
_cell.length_c   1.000
_cell.angle_alpha   90.00
_cell.angle_beta   90.00
_cell.angle_gamma   90.00
#
_symmetry.space_group_name_H-M   'P 1'
#
loop_
_entity.id
_entity.type
_entity.pdbx_description
1 polymer ?
#
loop_
_entity_poly.entity_id
_entity_poly.type
_entity_poly.pdbx_seq_one_letter_code
_entity_poly.pdbx_strand_id
1 'polypeptide(L)'
;MSLLTNPDGTVKVYATVDDEDEKILAAYNGVGQAMKGTAELKAAGATNAVYYNLTHSACPAWLKAAIRSDAAYCEGRASEFEARAKALRANAVKANNEAADYELQAQFWRLDIPSEDVPTGPKM
;
A
#
# COMPACT_ATOMS: atom_id res chain seq x y z
N MET A 1 4.97 -3.34 -7.54
CA MET A 1 3.51 -3.47 -7.72
C MET A 1 3.26 -4.71 -8.54
N SER A 2 2.25 -5.51 -8.22
CA SER A 2 1.91 -6.68 -9.03
C SER A 2 1.57 -6.25 -10.46
N LEU A 3 1.98 -7.05 -11.45
CA LEU A 3 1.63 -6.84 -12.84
C LEU A 3 0.10 -7.01 -13.07
N LEU A 4 -0.50 -7.88 -12.27
CA LEU A 4 -1.87 -8.39 -12.40
C LEU A 4 -2.88 -7.65 -11.54
N THR A 5 -2.43 -6.85 -10.58
CA THR A 5 -3.31 -6.10 -9.67
C THR A 5 -3.27 -4.61 -9.99
N ASN A 6 -4.44 -3.98 -10.01
CA ASN A 6 -4.58 -2.53 -10.09
C ASN A 6 -4.18 -1.87 -8.76
N PRO A 7 -3.93 -0.55 -8.75
CA PRO A 7 -3.61 0.19 -7.52
C PRO A 7 -4.70 0.13 -6.44
N ASP A 8 -5.95 -0.12 -6.82
CA ASP A 8 -7.09 -0.29 -5.92
C ASP A 8 -7.23 -1.72 -5.35
N GLY A 9 -6.32 -2.63 -5.71
CA GLY A 9 -6.33 -4.03 -5.27
C GLY A 9 -7.18 -4.96 -6.14
N THR A 10 -7.88 -4.47 -7.17
CA THR A 10 -8.64 -5.34 -8.09
C THR A 10 -7.73 -6.07 -9.07
N VAL A 11 -8.10 -7.30 -9.45
CA VAL A 11 -7.35 -8.06 -10.47
C VAL A 11 -7.71 -7.52 -11.85
N LYS A 12 -6.69 -7.32 -12.69
CA LYS A 12 -6.86 -6.96 -14.10
C LYS A 12 -7.64 -8.06 -14.84
N VAL A 13 -8.44 -7.67 -15.83
CA VAL A 13 -9.38 -8.59 -16.48
C VAL A 13 -8.71 -9.45 -17.56
N TYR A 14 -7.64 -8.94 -18.18
CA TYR A 14 -6.94 -9.64 -19.26
C TYR A 14 -5.45 -9.71 -18.98
N ALA A 15 -4.81 -10.80 -19.39
CA ALA A 15 -3.35 -10.91 -19.41
C ALA A 15 -2.87 -11.43 -20.76
N THR A 16 -1.80 -10.84 -21.27
CA THR A 16 -1.01 -11.40 -22.36
C THR A 16 0.10 -12.24 -21.78
N VAL A 17 0.20 -13.48 -22.25
CA VAL A 17 1.14 -14.48 -21.80
C VAL A 17 1.92 -15.02 -22.98
N ASP A 18 3.14 -15.49 -22.73
CA ASP A 18 3.80 -16.47 -23.58
C ASP A 18 3.23 -17.84 -23.19
N ASP A 19 2.49 -18.46 -24.11
CA ASP A 19 1.77 -19.71 -23.83
C ASP A 19 2.71 -20.93 -23.80
N GLU A 20 3.86 -20.86 -24.48
CA GLU A 20 4.85 -21.95 -24.48
C GLU A 20 5.66 -21.95 -23.18
N ASP A 21 6.07 -20.76 -22.72
CA ASP A 21 6.90 -20.59 -21.52
C ASP A 21 6.07 -20.44 -20.22
N GLU A 22 4.73 -20.53 -20.29
CA GLU A 22 3.80 -20.25 -19.20
C GLU A 22 4.11 -18.94 -18.44
N LYS A 23 4.44 -17.89 -19.20
CA LYS A 23 4.96 -16.64 -18.65
C LYS A 23 4.01 -15.48 -18.89
N ILE A 24 3.74 -14.69 -17.86
CA ILE A 24 2.93 -13.48 -17.99
C ILE A 24 3.80 -12.34 -18.50
N LEU A 25 3.44 -11.78 -19.66
CA LEU A 25 4.17 -10.69 -20.31
C LEU A 25 3.60 -9.32 -19.93
N ALA A 26 2.27 -9.21 -19.91
CA ALA A 26 1.57 -7.97 -19.60
C ALA A 26 0.14 -8.24 -19.14
N ALA A 27 -0.50 -7.26 -18.50
CA ALA A 27 -1.91 -7.37 -18.08
C ALA A 27 -2.66 -6.04 -18.19
N TYR A 28 -3.95 -6.14 -18.49
CA TYR A 28 -4.81 -5.05 -18.97
C TYR A 28 -6.22 -5.13 -18.38
N ASN A 29 -6.92 -3.99 -18.33
CA ASN A 29 -8.29 -3.92 -17.83
C ASN A 29 -9.35 -4.12 -18.92
N GLY A 30 -9.00 -3.92 -20.19
CA GLY A 30 -9.95 -4.01 -21.31
C GLY A 30 -9.44 -4.85 -22.47
N VAL A 31 -10.37 -5.49 -23.18
CA VAL A 31 -10.06 -6.36 -24.34
C VAL A 31 -9.32 -5.62 -25.44
N GLY A 32 -9.71 -4.37 -25.76
CA GLY A 32 -9.05 -3.58 -26.81
C GLY A 32 -7.58 -3.27 -26.47
N GLN A 33 -7.27 -3.02 -25.20
CA GLN A 33 -5.90 -2.84 -24.74
C GLN A 33 -5.10 -4.13 -24.82
N ALA A 34 -5.70 -5.26 -24.40
CA ALA A 34 -5.07 -6.57 -24.48
C ALA A 34 -4.76 -6.98 -25.92
N MET A 35 -5.69 -6.75 -26.86
CA MET A 35 -5.49 -7.02 -28.28
C MET A 35 -4.35 -6.18 -28.85
N LYS A 36 -4.37 -4.86 -28.61
CA LYS A 36 -3.33 -3.94 -29.09
C LYS A 36 -1.96 -4.28 -28.49
N GLY A 37 -1.89 -4.46 -27.17
CA GLY A 37 -0.66 -4.79 -26.47
C GLY A 37 -0.09 -6.15 -26.88
N THR A 38 -0.94 -7.15 -27.12
CA THR A 38 -0.50 -8.45 -27.65
C THR A 38 0.09 -8.30 -29.06
N ALA A 39 -0.54 -7.51 -29.93
CA ALA A 39 -0.02 -7.26 -31.27
C ALA A 39 1.34 -6.55 -31.23
N GLU A 40 1.51 -5.56 -30.34
CA GLU A 40 2.78 -4.87 -30.11
C GLU A 40 3.87 -5.81 -29.59
N LEU A 41 3.53 -6.70 -28.65
CA LEU A 41 4.46 -7.71 -28.13
C LEU A 41 4.88 -8.70 -29.21
N LYS A 42 3.96 -9.15 -30.07
CA LYS A 42 4.29 -9.98 -31.23
C LYS A 42 5.23 -9.27 -32.19
N ALA A 43 4.97 -7.99 -32.48
CA ALA A 43 5.84 -7.18 -33.33
C ALA A 43 7.25 -6.98 -32.73
N ALA A 44 7.36 -7.00 -31.40
CA ALA A 44 8.64 -6.93 -30.68
C ALA A 44 9.37 -8.28 -30.58
N GLY A 45 8.79 -9.37 -31.10
CA GLY A 45 9.43 -10.70 -31.16
C GLY A 45 8.82 -11.77 -30.25
N ALA A 46 7.77 -11.47 -29.47
CA ALA A 46 7.07 -12.48 -28.67
C ALA A 46 6.05 -13.25 -29.53
N THR A 47 6.53 -14.18 -30.36
CA THR A 47 5.71 -14.86 -31.38
C THR A 47 4.54 -15.67 -30.80
N ASN A 48 4.72 -16.22 -29.60
CA ASN A 48 3.74 -17.05 -28.89
C ASN A 48 2.81 -16.25 -27.97
N ALA A 49 2.84 -14.91 -28.05
CA ALA A 49 2.01 -14.09 -27.19
C ALA A 49 0.50 -14.31 -27.44
N VAL A 50 -0.25 -14.72 -26.43
CA VAL A 50 -1.71 -14.88 -26.48
C VAL A 50 -2.33 -14.12 -25.31
N TYR A 51 -3.51 -13.53 -25.50
CA TYR A 51 -4.22 -12.91 -24.38
C TYR A 51 -5.36 -13.81 -23.89
N TYR A 52 -5.51 -13.88 -22.57
CA TYR A 52 -6.60 -14.58 -21.90
C TYR A 52 -7.42 -13.60 -21.07
N ASN A 53 -8.73 -13.83 -21.04
CA ASN A 53 -9.59 -13.23 -20.03
C ASN A 53 -9.46 -14.01 -18.73
N LEU A 54 -8.94 -13.37 -17.69
CA LEU A 54 -8.59 -13.97 -16.42
C LEU A 54 -9.79 -14.42 -15.60
N THR A 55 -10.97 -13.86 -15.85
CA THR A 55 -12.22 -14.23 -15.15
C THR A 55 -13.02 -15.28 -15.91
N HIS A 56 -12.64 -15.60 -17.15
CA HIS A 56 -13.36 -16.55 -17.99
C HIS A 56 -13.06 -18.01 -17.59
N SER A 57 -14.07 -18.89 -17.75
CA SER A 57 -13.94 -20.31 -17.41
C SER A 57 -12.83 -21.02 -18.20
N ALA A 58 -12.66 -20.66 -19.46
CA ALA A 58 -11.62 -21.19 -20.36
C ALA A 58 -10.18 -20.68 -20.07
N CYS A 59 -9.98 -19.79 -19.09
CA CYS A 59 -8.64 -19.35 -18.73
C CYS A 59 -7.82 -20.54 -18.17
N PRO A 60 -6.56 -20.72 -18.63
CA PRO A 60 -5.69 -21.82 -18.23
C PRO A 60 -5.55 -21.94 -16.71
N ALA A 61 -5.46 -23.19 -16.23
CA ALA A 61 -5.38 -23.46 -14.80
C ALA A 61 -4.11 -22.88 -14.15
N TRP A 62 -2.97 -22.95 -14.85
CA TRP A 62 -1.70 -22.40 -14.39
C TRP A 62 -1.80 -20.87 -14.18
N LEU A 63 -2.46 -20.17 -15.11
CA LEU A 63 -2.63 -18.72 -15.05
C LEU A 63 -3.54 -18.31 -13.89
N LYS A 64 -4.63 -19.07 -13.67
CA LYS A 64 -5.49 -18.89 -12.49
C LYS A 64 -4.74 -19.13 -11.18
N ALA A 65 -3.86 -20.13 -11.13
CA ALA A 65 -3.05 -20.42 -9.95
C ALA A 65 -2.05 -19.30 -9.67
N ALA A 66 -1.38 -18.78 -10.70
CA ALA A 66 -0.46 -17.65 -10.60
C ALA A 66 -1.17 -16.40 -10.02
N ILE A 67 -2.36 -16.08 -10.53
CA ILE A 67 -3.18 -14.96 -10.02
C ILE A 67 -3.55 -15.14 -8.56
N ARG A 68 -3.98 -16.34 -8.16
CA ARG A 68 -4.35 -16.61 -6.76
C ARG A 68 -3.14 -16.48 -5.83
N SER A 69 -1.98 -16.97 -6.25
CA SER A 69 -0.74 -16.85 -5.48
C SER A 69 -0.33 -15.39 -5.30
N ASP A 70 -0.43 -14.59 -6.36
CA ASP A 70 -0.10 -13.17 -6.33
C ASP A 70 -1.10 -12.37 -5.47
N ALA A 71 -2.40 -12.65 -5.59
CA ALA A 71 -3.43 -12.04 -4.75
C ALA A 71 -3.21 -12.35 -3.26
N ALA A 72 -2.92 -13.60 -2.91
CA ALA A 72 -2.62 -13.99 -1.54
C ALA A 72 -1.35 -13.31 -1.00
N TYR A 73 -0.33 -13.14 -1.84
CA TYR A 73 0.88 -12.39 -1.48
C TYR A 73 0.57 -10.91 -1.22
N CYS A 74 -0.20 -10.27 -2.11
CA CYS A 74 -0.61 -8.88 -1.94
C CYS A 74 -1.46 -8.67 -0.67
N GLU A 75 -2.41 -9.56 -0.39
CA GLU A 75 -3.23 -9.53 0.82
C GLU A 75 -2.38 -9.67 2.09
N GLY A 76 -1.43 -10.61 2.10
CA GLY A 76 -0.49 -10.77 3.22
C GLY A 76 0.35 -9.51 3.47
N ARG A 77 0.85 -8.88 2.40
CA ARG A 77 1.60 -7.61 2.52
C ARG A 77 0.74 -6.45 2.99
N ALA A 78 -0.51 -6.36 2.52
CA ALA A 78 -1.45 -5.33 2.98
C ALA A 78 -1.72 -5.47 4.48
N SER A 79 -2.01 -6.68 4.95
CA SER A 79 -2.21 -6.97 6.38
C SER A 79 -1.00 -6.58 7.24
N GLU A 80 0.21 -6.84 6.75
CA GLU A 80 1.44 -6.43 7.44
C GLU A 80 1.56 -4.91 7.57
N PHE A 81 1.24 -4.15 6.51
CA PHE A 81 1.24 -2.69 6.55
C PHE A 81 0.16 -2.14 7.48
N GLU A 82 -1.05 -2.72 7.48
CA GLU A 82 -2.12 -2.34 8.40
C GLU A 82 -1.74 -2.57 9.86
N ALA A 83 -1.11 -3.71 10.17
CA ALA A 83 -0.63 -4.04 11.51
C ALA A 83 0.44 -3.03 11.97
N ARG A 84 1.41 -2.72 11.10
CA ARG A 84 2.45 -1.70 11.38
C ARG A 84 1.84 -0.32 11.58
N ALA A 85 0.88 0.08 10.75
CA ALA A 85 0.19 1.36 10.88
C ALA A 85 -0.59 1.44 12.21
N LYS A 86 -1.25 0.35 12.61
CA LYS A 86 -1.94 0.27 13.92
C LYS A 86 -0.95 0.44 15.08
N ALA A 87 0.20 -0.21 15.02
CA ALA A 87 1.25 -0.06 16.04
C ALA A 87 1.78 1.38 16.12
N LEU A 88 2.02 2.03 14.97
CA LEU A 88 2.45 3.42 14.92
C LEU A 88 1.40 4.37 15.50
N ARG A 89 0.10 4.16 15.21
CA ARG A 89 -0.98 4.95 15.81
C ARG A 89 -1.03 4.78 17.32
N ALA A 90 -0.85 3.57 17.84
CA ALA A 90 -0.79 3.33 19.29
C ALA A 90 0.38 4.06 19.96
N ASN A 91 1.57 4.03 19.33
CA ASN A 91 2.74 4.75 19.81
C ASN A 91 2.52 6.28 19.79
N ALA A 92 1.88 6.81 18.75
CA ALA A 92 1.55 8.23 18.66
C ALA A 92 0.58 8.67 19.78
N VAL A 93 -0.43 7.86 20.09
CA VAL A 93 -1.34 8.14 21.23
C VAL A 93 -0.57 8.16 22.55
N LYS A 94 0.33 7.19 22.76
CA LYS A 94 1.17 7.18 23.97
C LYS A 94 2.05 8.43 24.06
N ALA A 95 2.73 8.81 22.98
CA ALA A 95 3.58 9.99 22.94
C ALA A 95 2.78 11.29 23.19
N ASN A 96 1.56 11.39 22.65
CA ASN A 96 0.68 12.54 22.89
C ASN A 96 0.25 12.63 24.37
N ASN A 97 -0.05 11.51 25.01
CA ASN A 97 -0.40 11.50 26.43
C ASN A 97 0.81 11.89 27.30
N GLU A 98 2.00 11.35 27.01
CA GLU A 98 3.22 11.74 27.72
C GLU A 98 3.53 13.23 27.55
N ALA A 99 3.34 13.79 26.35
CA ALA A 99 3.48 15.22 26.12
C ALA A 99 2.49 16.05 26.95
N ALA A 100 1.22 15.64 27.01
CA ALA A 100 0.21 16.32 27.82
C ALA A 100 0.54 16.29 29.32
N ASP A 101 1.07 15.18 29.83
CA ASP A 101 1.52 15.06 31.22
C ASP A 101 2.69 16.03 31.51
N TYR A 102 3.66 16.14 30.60
CA TYR A 102 4.75 17.11 30.74
C TYR A 102 4.25 18.56 30.65
N GLU A 103 3.30 18.86 29.77
CA GLU A 103 2.67 20.19 29.69
C GLU A 103 1.96 20.55 31.00
N LEU A 104 1.22 19.61 31.58
CA LEU A 104 0.56 19.79 32.87
C LEU A 104 1.57 20.02 34.00
N GLN A 105 2.62 19.21 34.09
CA GLN A 105 3.69 19.40 35.06
C GLN A 105 4.35 20.77 34.89
N ALA A 106 4.63 21.20 33.67
CA ALA A 106 5.20 22.51 33.39
C ALA A 106 4.26 23.65 33.85
N GLN A 107 2.94 23.49 33.72
CA GLN A 107 1.98 24.46 34.26
C GLN A 107 2.06 24.56 35.78
N PHE A 108 2.13 23.43 36.50
CA PHE A 108 2.32 23.43 37.96
C PHE A 108 3.58 24.19 38.37
N TRP A 109 4.73 23.90 37.74
CA TRP A 109 5.99 24.61 38.03
C TRP A 109 5.95 26.11 37.70
N ARG A 110 5.18 26.52 36.69
CA ARG A 110 4.99 27.96 36.37
C ARG A 110 4.11 28.69 37.38
N LEU A 111 3.19 27.98 38.03
CA LEU A 111 2.29 28.53 39.04
C LEU A 111 2.93 28.60 40.44
N ASP A 112 3.96 27.78 40.68
CA ASP A 112 4.72 27.73 41.94
C ASP A 112 5.84 28.79 42.02
N ILE A 113 5.84 29.78 41.11
CA ILE A 113 6.72 30.95 41.22
C ILE A 113 6.20 31.81 42.38
N PRO A 114 6.92 31.93 43.50
CA PRO A 114 6.49 32.75 44.61
C PRO A 114 6.35 34.20 44.16
N SER A 115 5.25 34.86 44.48
CA SER A 115 5.02 36.29 44.19
C SER A 115 5.94 37.24 44.97
N GLU A 116 6.96 36.74 45.68
CA GLU A 116 7.79 37.50 46.61
C GLU A 116 9.11 38.00 46.02
N ASP A 117 9.46 37.64 44.78
CA ASP A 117 10.62 38.21 44.07
C ASP A 117 10.25 39.37 43.12
N VAL A 118 9.21 40.14 43.45
CA VAL A 118 9.13 41.52 42.94
C VAL A 118 9.87 42.40 43.95
N PRO A 119 11.09 42.89 43.65
CA PRO A 119 11.70 43.90 44.47
C PRO A 119 10.81 45.13 44.36
N THR A 120 9.97 45.37 45.37
CA THR A 120 9.44 46.71 45.59
C THR A 120 10.67 47.55 45.87
N GLY A 121 11.11 48.30 44.85
CA GLY A 121 12.24 49.21 44.94
C GLY A 121 12.13 50.11 46.17
N PRO A 122 13.27 50.63 46.66
CA PRO A 122 13.28 51.38 47.91
C PRO A 122 12.29 52.54 47.83
N LYS A 123 11.40 52.62 48.82
CA LYS A 123 10.60 53.82 49.04
C LYS A 123 11.55 54.97 49.34
N MET A 124 11.73 55.85 48.37
CA MET A 124 12.15 57.24 48.54
C MET A 124 11.12 58.13 47.85
#